data_AF-U9T301-F1
#
_entry.id   AF-U9T301-F1
#
_cell.length_a   1.000
_cell.length_b   1.000
_cell.length_c   1.000
_cell.angle_alpha   90.00
_cell.angle_beta   90.00
_cell.angle_gamma   90.00
#
_symmetry.space_group_name_H-M   'P 1'
#
loop_
_entity.id
_entity.type
_entity.pdbx_description
1 polymer ?
#
loop_
_entity_poly.entity_id
_entity_poly.type
_entity_poly.pdbx_seq_one_letter_code
_entity_poly.pdbx_strand_id
1 'polypeptide(L)'
;MRILPVTARETKSEFFGKRGWTLHTTLVFQKDKNNYEELDVQAYDHWSADTKQDAWFTASCFESVFMTINPKPLWIKIISDNGGHYHNSELMAIISHWYDWYNVEVRGWIFLEPGEAKTTVDSHHATVNKYFDV
;
A
#
# COMPACT_ATOMS: atom_id res chain seq x y z
N MET A 1 -37.15 13.31 1.44
CA MET A 1 -36.31 12.93 2.59
C MET A 1 -36.89 11.66 3.20
N ARG A 2 -36.11 10.58 3.34
CA ARG A 2 -36.53 9.35 4.05
C ARG A 2 -35.61 9.17 5.25
N ILE A 3 -36.20 8.93 6.41
CA ILE A 3 -35.50 8.61 7.66
C ILE A 3 -35.71 7.11 7.90
N LEU A 4 -34.61 6.38 8.11
CA LEU A 4 -34.63 4.94 8.37
C LEU A 4 -34.57 4.64 9.88
N PRO A 5 -35.12 3.50 10.35
CA PRO A 5 -35.11 3.11 11.75
C PRO A 5 -33.70 2.86 12.28
N VAL A 6 -33.50 3.01 13.59
CA VAL A 6 -32.20 2.84 14.29
C VAL A 6 -31.59 1.45 14.08
N THR A 7 -32.41 0.43 13.84
CA THR A 7 -31.97 -0.95 13.56
C THR A 7 -31.64 -1.22 12.08
N ALA A 8 -31.82 -0.24 11.19
CA ALA A 8 -31.33 -0.30 9.81
C ALA A 8 -29.90 0.28 9.66
N ARG A 9 -29.19 0.47 10.78
CA ARG A 9 -27.78 0.92 10.83
C ARG A 9 -26.81 -0.22 11.13
N GLU A 10 -27.11 -1.44 10.71
CA GLU A 10 -26.02 -2.36 10.40
C GLU A 10 -25.36 -1.85 9.12
N THR A 11 -24.07 -1.55 9.22
CA THR A 11 -23.33 -0.98 8.11
C THR A 11 -23.24 -2.02 7.01
N LYS A 12 -23.33 -1.62 5.74
CA LYS A 12 -23.27 -2.55 4.60
C LYS A 12 -21.99 -3.43 4.60
N SER A 13 -20.95 -3.01 5.33
CA SER A 13 -19.74 -3.76 5.66
C SER A 13 -19.99 -5.02 6.50
N GLU A 14 -21.04 -5.08 7.31
CA GLU A 14 -21.36 -6.28 8.11
C GLU A 14 -22.12 -7.34 7.29
N PHE A 15 -22.87 -6.91 6.26
CA PHE A 15 -23.66 -7.78 5.39
C PHE A 15 -22.94 -8.26 4.12
N PHE A 16 -21.99 -7.47 3.60
CA PHE A 16 -21.24 -7.77 2.37
C PHE A 16 -19.74 -7.49 2.48
N GLY A 17 -19.23 -7.06 3.63
CA GLY A 17 -17.80 -6.89 3.83
C GLY A 17 -17.13 -8.23 3.68
N LYS A 18 -16.12 -8.29 2.82
CA LYS A 18 -15.16 -9.39 2.75
C LYS A 18 -14.67 -9.64 4.18
N ARG A 19 -15.20 -10.67 4.84
CA ARG A 19 -14.66 -11.12 6.13
C ARG A 19 -13.26 -11.62 5.82
N GLY A 20 -12.25 -10.95 6.34
CA GLY A 20 -10.87 -11.26 6.03
C GLY A 20 -9.92 -10.16 6.47
N TRP A 21 -8.64 -10.47 6.46
CA TRP A 21 -7.58 -9.50 6.72
C TRP A 21 -7.30 -8.76 5.42
N THR A 22 -7.19 -7.44 5.51
CA THR A 22 -6.69 -6.60 4.45
C THR A 22 -5.19 -6.84 4.30
N LEU A 23 -4.73 -7.29 3.13
CA LEU A 23 -3.31 -7.34 2.77
C LEU A 23 -2.93 -6.13 1.90
N HIS A 24 -1.86 -5.46 2.27
CA HIS A 24 -1.19 -4.46 1.45
C HIS A 24 0.29 -4.86 1.30
N THR A 25 0.78 -4.89 0.06
CA THR A 25 2.15 -5.30 -0.23
C THR A 25 2.91 -4.13 -0.83
N THR A 26 4.07 -3.82 -0.27
CA THR A 26 5.07 -2.95 -0.90
C THR A 26 6.21 -3.81 -1.43
N LEU A 27 6.43 -3.78 -2.75
CA LEU A 27 7.66 -4.30 -3.34
C LEU A 27 8.67 -3.17 -3.46
N VAL A 28 9.86 -3.38 -2.88
CA VAL A 28 10.96 -2.44 -2.98
C VAL A 28 12.03 -3.00 -3.90
N PHE A 29 12.34 -2.22 -4.93
CA PHE A 29 13.36 -2.50 -5.91
C PHE A 29 14.58 -1.63 -5.63
N GLN A 30 15.69 -2.24 -5.25
CA GLN A 30 16.98 -1.56 -5.05
C GLN A 30 18.00 -2.14 -6.02
N LYS A 31 18.88 -1.29 -6.55
CA LYS A 31 20.05 -1.81 -7.25
C LYS A 31 20.99 -2.42 -6.22
N ASP A 32 21.54 -3.58 -6.52
CA ASP A 32 22.58 -4.14 -5.66
C ASP A 32 23.78 -3.18 -5.63
N LYS A 33 24.31 -2.97 -4.42
CA LYS A 33 25.40 -1.99 -4.20
C LYS A 33 26.72 -2.44 -4.79
N ASN A 34 26.92 -3.75 -4.92
CA ASN A 34 28.13 -4.39 -5.40
C ASN A 34 28.01 -4.75 -6.89
N ASN A 35 26.79 -5.00 -7.38
CA ASN A 35 26.50 -5.27 -8.79
C ASN A 35 25.29 -4.48 -9.29
N TYR A 36 25.54 -3.34 -9.95
CA TYR A 36 24.46 -2.47 -10.46
C TYR A 36 23.62 -3.08 -11.61
N GLU A 37 24.00 -4.24 -12.14
CA GLU A 37 23.20 -5.01 -13.10
C GLU A 37 22.15 -5.89 -12.41
N GLU A 38 22.31 -6.15 -11.10
CA GLU A 38 21.37 -6.92 -10.30
C GLU A 38 20.40 -6.01 -9.54
N LEU A 39 19.16 -6.48 -9.44
CA LEU A 39 18.07 -5.81 -8.75
C LEU A 39 17.69 -6.65 -7.53
N ASP A 40 17.91 -6.09 -6.34
CA ASP A 40 17.38 -6.63 -5.10
C ASP A 40 15.90 -6.26 -4.98
N VAL A 41 15.06 -7.27 -4.78
CA VAL A 41 13.60 -7.11 -4.69
C VAL A 41 13.12 -7.70 -3.39
N GLN A 42 12.59 -6.84 -2.53
CA GLN A 42 12.08 -7.23 -1.21
C GLN A 42 10.58 -6.95 -1.13
N ALA A 43 9.83 -7.92 -0.60
CA ALA A 43 8.41 -7.79 -0.35
C ALA A 43 8.13 -7.49 1.12
N TYR A 44 7.32 -6.47 1.36
CA TYR A 44 6.84 -6.08 2.68
C TYR A 44 5.32 -6.21 2.69
N ASP A 45 4.81 -7.20 3.43
CA ASP A 45 3.39 -7.51 3.54
C ASP A 45 2.82 -7.00 4.87
N HIS A 46 1.84 -6.09 4.78
CA HIS A 46 1.14 -5.50 5.91
C HIS A 46 -0.29 -6.02 5.96
N TRP A 47 -0.65 -6.62 7.10
CA TRP A 47 -1.97 -7.17 7.34
C TRP A 47 -2.74 -6.29 8.32
N SER A 48 -3.99 -6.00 8.01
CA SER A 48 -4.89 -5.29 8.92
C SER A 48 -6.20 -6.02 9.08
N ALA A 49 -6.66 -6.13 10.33
CA ALA A 49 -8.02 -6.55 10.64
C ALA A 49 -9.04 -5.41 10.43
N ASP A 50 -8.56 -4.17 10.26
CA ASP A 50 -9.39 -3.09 9.77
C ASP A 50 -9.67 -3.32 8.28
N THR A 51 -10.96 -3.45 7.96
CA THR A 51 -11.43 -3.67 6.59
C THR A 51 -11.20 -2.46 5.68
N LYS A 52 -10.73 -1.33 6.22
CA LYS A 52 -10.53 -0.10 5.46
C LYS A 52 -9.06 0.10 5.08
N GLN A 53 -8.77 -0.03 3.78
CA GLN A 53 -7.56 0.55 3.19
C GLN A 53 -7.81 2.04 2.98
N ASP A 54 -7.41 2.88 3.94
CA ASP A 54 -7.44 4.33 3.80
C ASP A 54 -6.06 4.97 3.79
N ALA A 55 -6.03 6.29 3.64
CA ALA A 55 -4.79 7.07 3.56
C ALA A 55 -3.88 6.83 4.77
N TRP A 56 -4.44 6.66 5.97
CA TRP A 56 -3.66 6.43 7.18
C TRP A 56 -3.03 5.04 7.16
N PHE A 57 -3.82 4.02 6.84
CA PHE A 57 -3.29 2.67 6.68
C PHE A 57 -2.17 2.61 5.62
N THR A 58 -2.39 3.22 4.46
CA THR A 58 -1.39 3.28 3.39
C THR A 58 -0.12 4.01 3.84
N ALA A 59 -0.25 5.17 4.51
CA ALA A 59 0.89 5.90 5.04
C ALA A 59 1.69 5.08 6.08
N SER A 60 1.01 4.36 6.97
CA SER A 60 1.64 3.49 7.96
C SER A 60 2.39 2.31 7.31
N CYS A 61 1.89 1.77 6.20
CA CYS A 61 2.62 0.76 5.43
C CYS A 61 3.95 1.31 4.89
N PHE A 62 3.94 2.51 4.31
CA PHE A 62 5.17 3.18 3.86
C PHE A 62 6.14 3.47 5.01
N GLU A 63 5.65 3.98 6.14
CA GLU A 63 6.47 4.23 7.32
C GLU A 63 7.17 2.95 7.79
N SER A 64 6.43 1.85 7.91
CA SER A 64 6.99 0.55 8.30
C SER A 64 8.12 0.11 7.35
N VAL A 65 7.95 0.33 6.04
CA VAL A 65 8.97 0.05 5.03
C VAL A 65 10.20 0.95 5.22
N PHE A 66 10.02 2.27 5.38
CA PHE A 66 11.12 3.20 5.60
C PHE A 66 11.90 2.93 6.89
N MET A 67 11.23 2.43 7.93
CA MET A 67 11.86 2.09 9.20
C MET A 67 12.59 0.75 9.17
N THR A 68 12.25 -0.13 8.23
CA THR A 68 12.84 -1.48 8.13
C THR A 68 14.01 -1.53 7.13
N ILE A 69 13.90 -0.83 6.01
CA ILE A 69 14.93 -0.87 4.96
C ILE A 69 16.23 -0.25 5.45
N ASN A 70 17.33 -1.00 5.29
CA ASN A 70 18.68 -0.55 5.60
C ASN A 70 19.66 -0.87 4.45
N PRO A 71 20.34 0.12 3.86
CA PRO A 71 20.30 1.55 4.21
C PRO A 71 18.99 2.19 3.77
N LYS A 72 18.56 3.21 4.53
CA LYS A 72 17.42 4.03 4.14
C LYS A 72 17.72 4.74 2.81
N PRO A 73 16.80 4.73 1.82
CA PRO A 73 17.01 5.43 0.56
C PRO A 73 16.95 6.95 0.76
N LEU A 74 17.79 7.69 0.04
CA LEU A 74 17.72 9.16 0.05
C LEU A 74 16.51 9.68 -0.74
N TRP A 75 16.09 8.92 -1.75
CA TRP A 75 14.94 9.26 -2.58
C TRP A 75 14.25 8.00 -3.11
N ILE A 76 12.97 8.13 -3.46
CA ILE A 76 12.15 7.05 -4.01
C ILE A 76 11.32 7.53 -5.21
N LYS A 77 10.89 6.56 -6.03
CA LYS A 77 9.78 6.71 -6.97
C LYS A 77 8.75 5.64 -6.64
N ILE A 78 7.47 6.00 -6.66
CA ILE A 78 6.37 5.14 -6.25
C ILE A 78 5.61 4.72 -7.52
N ILE A 79 5.19 3.46 -7.56
CA ILE A 79 4.28 2.94 -8.56
C ILE A 79 3.14 2.28 -7.79
N SER A 80 1.90 2.67 -8.04
CA SER A 80 0.72 2.08 -7.42
C SER A 80 -0.40 1.89 -8.46
N ASP A 81 -1.43 1.14 -8.10
CA ASP A 81 -2.69 1.21 -8.84
C ASP A 81 -3.34 2.59 -8.64
N ASN A 82 -4.41 2.85 -9.40
CA ASN A 82 -5.22 4.06 -9.29
C ASN A 82 -6.29 3.98 -8.17
N GLY A 83 -6.02 3.22 -7.10
CA GLY A 83 -6.91 3.08 -5.96
C GLY A 83 -7.12 4.40 -5.21
N GLY A 84 -8.36 4.69 -4.81
CA GLY A 84 -8.69 5.95 -4.12
C GLY A 84 -7.95 6.16 -2.79
N HIS A 85 -7.39 5.11 -2.20
CA HIS A 85 -6.55 5.19 -1.02
C HIS A 85 -5.14 5.74 -1.31
N TYR A 86 -4.67 5.68 -2.56
CA TYR A 86 -3.45 6.39 -3.00
C TYR A 86 -3.74 7.79 -3.54
N HIS A 87 -4.89 7.98 -4.19
CA HIS A 87 -5.28 9.24 -4.81
C HIS A 87 -6.22 10.05 -3.91
N ASN A 88 -5.72 10.55 -2.78
CA ASN A 88 -6.49 11.45 -1.91
C ASN A 88 -5.61 12.52 -1.26
N SER A 89 -6.23 13.64 -0.88
CA SER A 89 -5.53 14.79 -0.30
C SER A 89 -4.89 14.50 1.06
N GLU A 90 -5.45 13.57 1.84
CA GLU A 90 -4.90 13.20 3.16
C GLU A 90 -3.52 12.56 2.99
N LEU A 91 -3.39 11.60 2.08
CA LEU A 91 -2.12 10.95 1.79
C LEU A 91 -1.12 11.91 1.14
N MET A 92 -1.57 12.77 0.23
CA MET A 92 -0.71 13.81 -0.36
C MET A 92 -0.15 14.77 0.71
N ALA A 93 -0.97 15.15 1.69
CA ALA A 93 -0.51 15.97 2.81
C ALA A 93 0.53 15.24 3.66
N ILE A 94 0.31 13.96 3.97
CA ILE A 94 1.26 13.14 4.74
C ILE A 94 2.62 13.03 4.01
N ILE A 95 2.59 12.80 2.69
CA ILE A 95 3.80 12.65 1.88
C ILE A 95 4.67 13.91 1.88
N SER A 96 4.06 15.09 1.95
CA SER A 96 4.81 16.34 2.01
C SER A 96 5.75 16.43 3.22
N HIS A 97 5.52 15.62 4.26
CA HIS A 97 6.35 15.56 5.46
C HIS A 97 7.37 14.41 5.48
N TRP A 98 7.38 13.52 4.48
CA TRP A 98 8.26 12.34 4.49
C TRP A 98 9.76 12.70 4.46
N TYR A 99 10.12 13.82 3.84
CA TYR A 99 11.49 14.30 3.91
C TYR A 99 11.88 14.66 5.35
N ASP A 100 11.04 15.44 6.04
CA ASP A 100 11.33 15.88 7.41
C ASP A 100 11.30 14.71 8.41
N TRP A 101 10.38 13.75 8.22
CA TRP A 101 10.21 12.64 9.15
C TRP A 101 11.20 11.50 8.94
N TYR A 102 11.53 11.21 7.68
CA TYR A 102 12.30 10.01 7.33
C TYR A 102 13.59 10.31 6.57
N ASN A 103 13.83 11.55 6.15
CA ASN A 103 14.92 11.92 5.24
C ASN A 103 14.84 11.18 3.89
N VAL A 104 13.61 11.03 3.37
CA VAL A 104 13.32 10.38 2.09
C VAL A 104 12.62 11.35 1.15
N GLU A 105 13.25 11.67 0.02
CA GLU A 105 12.67 12.52 -1.02
C GLU A 105 11.77 11.70 -1.98
N VAL A 106 10.53 12.13 -2.19
CA VAL A 106 9.65 11.53 -3.21
C VAL A 106 9.86 12.21 -4.55
N ARG A 107 10.44 11.50 -5.53
CA ARG A 107 10.79 12.05 -6.86
C ARG A 107 9.78 11.76 -7.97
N GLY A 108 8.73 11.01 -7.65
CA GLY A 108 7.67 10.73 -8.61
C GLY A 108 6.74 9.65 -8.11
N TRP A 109 5.50 9.71 -8.58
CA TRP A 109 4.47 8.71 -8.34
C TRP A 109 3.75 8.43 -9.65
N ILE A 110 3.80 7.18 -10.10
CA ILE A 110 3.10 6.68 -11.28
C ILE A 110 1.86 5.89 -10.81
N PHE A 111 0.70 6.28 -11.30
CA PHE A 111 -0.55 5.57 -11.09
C PHE A 111 -0.86 4.73 -12.32
N LEU A 112 -1.05 3.42 -12.14
CA LEU A 112 -1.40 2.49 -13.19
C LEU A 112 -2.92 2.45 -13.37
N GLU A 113 -3.38 2.58 -14.61
CA GLU A 113 -4.81 2.46 -14.92
C GLU A 113 -5.27 0.99 -14.88
N PRO A 114 -6.57 0.74 -14.61
CA PRO A 114 -7.12 -0.60 -14.62
C PRO A 114 -6.87 -1.32 -15.96
N GLY A 115 -6.13 -2.42 -15.90
CA GLY A 115 -5.85 -3.27 -17.07
C GLY A 115 -4.61 -2.90 -17.88
N GLU A 116 -3.82 -1.91 -17.48
CA GLU A 116 -2.59 -1.53 -18.21
C GLU A 116 -1.50 -2.60 -18.16
N ALA A 117 -1.23 -3.16 -16.99
CA ALA A 117 -0.23 -4.21 -16.83
C ALA A 117 -0.48 -5.00 -15.54
N LYS A 118 -0.22 -6.31 -15.58
CA LYS A 118 0.00 -7.09 -14.37
C LYS A 118 1.39 -6.79 -13.85
N THR A 119 1.49 -6.50 -12.57
CA THR A 119 2.74 -6.18 -11.89
C THR A 119 3.28 -7.42 -11.17
N THR A 120 4.53 -7.32 -10.70
CA THR A 120 5.12 -8.34 -9.81
C THR A 120 4.33 -8.48 -8.50
N VAL A 121 3.64 -7.43 -8.05
CA VAL A 121 2.76 -7.46 -6.87
C VAL A 121 1.62 -8.45 -7.06
N ASP A 122 0.99 -8.46 -8.25
CA ASP A 122 -0.10 -9.40 -8.55
C ASP A 122 0.38 -10.86 -8.48
N SER A 123 1.60 -11.13 -8.94
CA SER A 123 2.22 -12.45 -8.87
C SER A 123 2.56 -12.85 -7.43
N HIS A 124 3.01 -11.90 -6.62
CA HIS A 124 3.25 -12.09 -5.19
C HIS A 124 1.95 -12.42 -4.44
N HIS A 125 0.88 -11.65 -4.66
CA HIS A 125 -0.45 -11.93 -4.08
C HIS A 125 -0.99 -13.30 -4.47
N ALA A 126 -0.84 -13.69 -5.73
CA ALA A 126 -1.21 -15.04 -6.18
C ALA A 126 -0.40 -16.15 -5.48
N THR A 127 0.81 -15.84 -5.01
CA THR A 127 1.66 -16.76 -4.25
C THR A 127 1.24 -16.80 -2.78
N VAL A 128 1.07 -15.64 -2.13
CA VAL A 128 0.59 -15.54 -0.74
C VAL A 128 -0.74 -16.26 -0.56
N ASN A 129 -1.70 -16.05 -1.47
CA ASN A 129 -3.01 -16.71 -1.42
C ASN A 129 -2.95 -18.24 -1.58
N LYS A 130 -1.85 -18.82 -2.06
CA LYS A 130 -1.67 -20.29 -2.09
C LYS A 130 -1.26 -20.86 -0.73
N TYR A 131 -0.60 -20.06 0.10
CA TYR A 131 -0.03 -20.49 1.38
C TYR A 131 -0.93 -20.13 2.56
N PHE A 132 -1.76 -19.10 2.42
CA PHE A 132 -2.73 -18.69 3.40
C PHE A 132 -4.13 -18.88 2.82
N ASP A 133 -4.92 -19.78 3.41
CA ASP A 133 -6.36 -19.89 3.16
C ASP A 133 -7.05 -18.65 3.77
N VAL A 134 -6.92 -17.50 3.11
CA VAL A 134 -7.58 -16.23 3.50
C VAL A 134 -8.94 -16.11 2.83
#